data_AF-A0A7W1FFI3-F1
#
_entry.id   AF-A0A7W1FFI3-F1
#
_cell.length_a   1.000
_cell.length_b   1.000
_cell.length_c   1.000
_cell.angle_alpha   90.00
_cell.angle_beta   90.00
_cell.angle_gamma   90.00
#
_symmetry.space_group_name_H-M   'P 1'
#
loop_
_entity.id
_entity.type
_entity.pdbx_description
1 polymer ?
#
loop_
_entity_poly.entity_id
_entity_poly.type
_entity_poly.pdbx_seq_one_letter_code
_entity_poly.pdbx_strand_id
1 'polypeptide(L)'
;MKILLRQFAFVLLFGSLSVSIASAQKAIVGNWEGAAVRQNAELPLEMEFKGGEKGLTGSLTIRSLGGLEIPLKTVSYQSPDLKFELQTDAGNVVFNGTLSKNSLIGTWNLFGFESQVSLKRAAAKPKPYTQEEIRCQNGDVTLAGTLLIPKTKNRHPALVFLHGSGATKRDVNRFLADHFARKGVAALIFDKRGTGSSTGNWRQSDFNDLARDAASCVEILKNRKDINKRQIGLIGASQSGWVAPLVLSMSPDVAFMINVSGTFI
;
A
#
# COMPACT_ATOMS: atom_id res chain seq x y z
N MET A 1 74.04 5.43 21.01
CA MET A 1 73.19 4.98 22.14
C MET A 1 71.75 5.32 21.78
N LYS A 2 70.88 4.30 21.79
CA LYS A 2 69.50 4.27 21.27
C LYS A 2 68.50 5.11 22.08
N ILE A 3 67.28 5.22 21.53
CA ILE A 3 65.93 5.35 22.13
C ILE A 3 65.27 6.69 21.73
N LEU A 4 64.05 6.82 21.21
CA LEU A 4 63.06 5.93 20.56
C LEU A 4 61.94 6.87 20.07
N LEU A 5 61.39 6.65 18.87
CA LEU A 5 60.14 7.31 18.41
C LEU A 5 58.96 6.93 19.33
N ARG A 6 58.07 7.87 19.62
CA ARG A 6 56.66 7.58 19.94
C ARG A 6 55.75 8.33 18.97
N GLN A 7 55.28 7.61 17.96
CA GLN A 7 54.12 8.00 17.15
C GLN A 7 52.86 7.82 18.01
N PHE A 8 52.07 8.86 18.16
CA PHE A 8 50.69 8.76 18.64
C PHE A 8 49.81 8.34 17.45
N ALA A 9 49.37 7.08 17.45
CA ALA A 9 48.33 6.61 16.54
C ALA A 9 46.97 7.10 17.07
N PHE A 10 46.36 8.03 16.34
CA PHE A 10 44.96 8.40 16.52
C PHE A 10 44.10 7.33 15.83
N VAL A 11 43.65 6.31 16.57
CA VAL A 11 42.68 5.33 16.06
C VAL A 11 41.30 6.00 16.05
N LEU A 12 40.85 6.41 14.87
CA LEU A 12 39.48 6.85 14.63
C LEU A 12 38.50 5.68 14.81
N LEU A 13 37.78 5.67 15.94
CA LEU A 13 36.63 4.80 16.21
C LEU A 13 35.43 5.17 15.30
N PHE A 14 35.46 4.76 14.03
CA PHE A 14 34.29 4.84 13.14
C PHE A 14 33.40 3.58 13.16
N GLY A 15 33.76 2.55 13.93
CA GLY A 15 33.08 1.25 13.94
C GLY A 15 31.92 1.09 14.94
N SER A 16 31.79 1.94 15.96
CA SER A 16 30.81 1.77 17.04
C SER A 16 29.46 2.47 16.79
N LEU A 17 29.46 3.58 16.04
CA LEU A 17 28.25 4.36 15.75
C LEU A 17 27.33 3.69 14.71
N SER A 18 27.92 3.00 13.72
CA SER A 18 27.18 2.34 12.63
C SER A 18 26.44 1.08 13.11
N VAL A 19 27.03 0.31 14.03
CA VAL A 19 26.42 -0.90 14.60
C VAL A 19 25.25 -0.57 15.52
N SER A 20 25.33 0.52 16.27
CA SER A 20 24.30 0.94 17.23
C SER A 20 23.03 1.46 16.55
N ILE A 21 23.17 2.19 15.42
CA ILE A 21 22.02 2.65 14.61
C ILE A 21 21.26 1.46 13.98
N ALA A 22 21.98 0.48 13.44
CA ALA A 22 21.37 -0.71 12.84
C ALA A 22 20.65 -1.60 13.88
N SER A 23 21.19 -1.69 15.10
CA SER A 23 20.57 -2.43 16.21
C SER A 23 19.30 -1.74 16.73
N ALA A 24 19.32 -0.40 16.86
CA ALA A 24 18.16 0.38 17.28
C ALA A 24 17.02 0.26 16.25
N GLN A 25 17.30 0.37 14.95
CA GLN A 25 16.27 0.23 13.91
C GLN A 25 15.63 -1.16 13.88
N LYS A 26 16.35 -2.23 14.22
CA LYS A 26 15.77 -3.58 14.34
C LYS A 26 14.75 -3.69 15.47
N ALA A 27 14.84 -2.87 16.52
CA ALA A 27 13.94 -2.97 17.67
C ALA A 27 12.48 -2.63 17.32
N ILE A 28 12.27 -1.70 16.38
CA ILE A 28 10.92 -1.27 15.97
C ILE A 28 10.33 -2.12 14.84
N VAL A 29 11.15 -2.79 14.04
CA VAL A 29 10.69 -3.65 12.93
C VAL A 29 9.72 -4.72 13.43
N GLY A 30 8.62 -4.90 12.70
CA GLY A 30 7.56 -5.85 13.00
C GLY A 30 6.17 -5.23 12.97
N ASN A 31 5.22 -5.98 13.51
CA ASN A 31 3.82 -5.61 13.56
C ASN A 31 3.44 -5.13 14.97
N TRP A 32 2.53 -4.17 15.01
CA TRP A 32 2.07 -3.50 16.22
C TRP A 32 0.56 -3.34 16.16
N GLU A 33 -0.13 -3.65 17.25
CA GLU A 33 -1.59 -3.56 17.33
C GLU A 33 -2.00 -2.87 18.63
N GLY A 34 -3.08 -2.09 18.56
CA GLY A 34 -3.62 -1.40 19.71
C GLY A 34 -4.64 -0.37 19.27
N ALA A 35 -4.66 0.80 19.93
CA ALA A 35 -5.65 1.81 19.64
C ALA A 35 -5.14 3.24 19.85
N ALA A 36 -5.75 4.18 19.15
CA ALA A 36 -5.81 5.58 19.55
C ALA A 36 -7.04 5.77 20.45
N VAL A 37 -6.86 6.41 21.60
CA VAL A 37 -7.91 6.62 22.60
C VAL A 37 -8.11 8.11 22.87
N ARG A 38 -9.37 8.54 22.89
CA ARG A 38 -9.78 9.89 23.30
C ARG A 38 -11.12 9.82 24.02
N GLN A 39 -11.19 10.32 25.26
CA GLN A 39 -12.45 10.50 26.01
C GLN A 39 -13.39 9.27 25.91
N ASN A 40 -12.84 8.08 26.18
CA ASN A 40 -13.50 6.75 26.11
C ASN A 40 -13.86 6.21 24.71
N ALA A 41 -13.56 6.94 23.63
CA ALA A 41 -13.59 6.39 22.28
C ALA A 41 -12.25 5.73 21.94
N GLU A 42 -12.31 4.50 21.44
CA GLU A 42 -11.14 3.76 20.95
C GLU A 42 -11.23 3.60 19.44
N LEU A 43 -10.12 3.91 18.77
CA LEU A 43 -9.91 3.66 17.35
C LEU A 43 -8.83 2.57 17.22
N PRO A 44 -9.20 1.32 16.90
CA PRO A 44 -8.23 0.24 16.70
C PRO A 44 -7.30 0.51 15.52
N LEU A 45 -6.00 0.26 15.71
CA LEU A 45 -4.94 0.51 14.76
C LEU A 45 -4.04 -0.71 14.63
N GLU A 46 -3.55 -0.95 13.42
CA GLU A 46 -2.44 -1.87 13.16
C GLU A 46 -1.32 -1.07 12.47
N MET A 47 -0.07 -1.25 12.89
CA MET A 47 1.10 -0.68 12.22
C MET A 47 2.10 -1.76 11.86
N GLU A 48 2.72 -1.62 10.69
CA GLU A 48 3.83 -2.46 10.25
C GLU A 48 5.05 -1.57 10.01
N PHE A 49 6.19 -1.90 10.61
CA PHE A 49 7.48 -1.25 10.34
C PHE A 49 8.43 -2.24 9.67
N LYS A 50 9.08 -1.79 8.58
CA LYS A 50 10.05 -2.56 7.81
C LYS A 50 11.38 -1.80 7.75
N GLY A 51 12.46 -2.50 8.06
CA GLY A 51 13.81 -2.00 7.82
C GLY A 51 14.22 -2.24 6.37
N GLY A 52 14.99 -1.32 5.80
CA GLY A 52 15.62 -1.47 4.49
C GLY A 52 16.91 -0.67 4.40
N GLU A 53 17.63 -0.81 3.28
CA GLU A 53 18.90 -0.11 3.04
C GLU A 53 18.76 1.42 3.09
N LYS A 54 17.57 1.94 2.75
CA LYS A 54 17.24 3.37 2.76
C LYS A 54 16.68 3.86 4.10
N GLY A 55 16.69 3.03 5.13
CA GLY A 55 16.17 3.33 6.46
C GLY A 55 14.83 2.64 6.77
N LEU A 56 14.15 3.15 7.79
CA LEU A 56 12.91 2.58 8.28
C LEU A 56 11.72 3.08 7.45
N THR A 57 10.82 2.17 7.12
CA THR A 57 9.53 2.47 6.50
C THR A 57 8.43 1.90 7.37
N GLY A 58 7.20 2.38 7.19
CA GLY A 58 6.06 1.73 7.82
C GLY A 58 4.73 2.09 7.18
N SER A 59 3.68 1.43 7.65
CA SER A 59 2.30 1.71 7.28
C SER A 59 1.38 1.63 8.50
N LEU A 60 0.29 2.38 8.44
CA LEU A 60 -0.80 2.38 9.40
C LEU A 60 -2.06 1.82 8.73
N THR A 61 -2.73 0.88 9.37
CA THR A 61 -4.02 0.33 8.93
C THR A 61 -5.09 0.65 9.97
N ILE A 62 -6.18 1.27 9.52
CA ILE A 62 -7.36 1.55 10.37
C ILE A 62 -8.56 0.78 9.81
N ARG A 63 -8.84 -0.40 10.37
CA ARG A 63 -9.88 -1.31 9.86
C ARG A 63 -11.29 -0.73 9.88
N SER A 64 -11.62 0.08 10.89
CA SER A 64 -12.92 0.75 10.98
C SER A 64 -13.11 1.81 9.89
N LEU A 65 -12.03 2.38 9.35
CA LEU A 65 -12.05 3.27 8.19
C LEU A 65 -11.87 2.47 6.89
N GLY A 66 -12.58 1.34 6.81
CA GLY A 66 -12.48 0.36 5.74
C GLY A 66 -11.28 -0.58 5.86
N GLY A 67 -10.15 -0.15 6.45
CA GLY A 67 -8.87 -0.87 6.41
C GLY A 67 -7.82 -0.23 5.53
N LEU A 68 -7.95 1.07 5.24
CA LEU A 68 -6.99 1.84 4.47
C LEU A 68 -5.59 1.69 5.06
N GLU A 69 -4.65 1.22 4.23
CA GLU A 69 -3.22 1.17 4.57
C GLU A 69 -2.58 2.50 4.15
N ILE A 70 -2.23 3.32 5.14
CA ILE A 70 -1.66 4.65 4.97
C ILE A 70 -0.14 4.54 5.13
N PRO A 71 0.67 4.84 4.09
CA PRO A 71 2.11 4.80 4.21
C PRO A 71 2.61 5.92 5.12
N LEU A 72 3.52 5.58 6.03
CA LEU A 72 4.17 6.55 6.89
C LEU A 72 5.23 7.33 6.10
N LYS A 73 5.37 8.60 6.44
CA LYS A 73 6.44 9.50 5.98
C LYS A 73 7.42 9.76 7.11
N THR A 74 8.65 10.11 6.73
CA THR A 74 9.70 10.58 7.66
C THR A 74 9.87 9.73 8.92
N VAL A 75 9.77 8.40 8.80
CA VAL A 75 9.88 7.50 9.95
C VAL A 75 11.30 7.56 10.52
N SER A 76 11.42 8.11 11.72
CA SER A 76 12.68 8.29 12.44
C SER A 76 12.59 7.64 13.81
N TYR A 77 13.55 6.79 14.11
CA TYR A 77 13.68 6.14 15.42
C TYR A 77 15.07 6.38 16.00
N GLN A 78 15.12 7.07 17.13
CA GLN A 78 16.32 7.33 17.93
C GLN A 78 15.98 6.97 19.37
N SER A 79 16.32 5.75 19.78
CA SER A 79 15.88 5.16 21.05
C SER A 79 15.93 6.13 22.23
N PRO A 80 14.84 6.30 22.99
CA PRO A 80 13.55 5.61 22.87
C PRO A 80 12.57 6.29 21.90
N ASP A 81 12.93 7.42 21.33
CA ASP A 81 12.02 8.32 20.61
C ASP A 81 11.70 7.83 19.19
N LEU A 82 10.40 7.82 18.87
CA LEU A 82 9.85 7.51 17.57
C LEU A 82 9.04 8.69 17.06
N LYS A 83 9.33 9.10 15.82
CA LYS A 83 8.57 10.11 15.11
C LYS A 83 8.25 9.62 13.70
N PHE A 84 7.04 9.90 13.23
CA PHE A 84 6.67 9.71 11.84
C PHE A 84 5.53 10.67 11.45
N GLU A 85 5.31 10.77 10.16
CA GLU A 85 4.26 11.60 9.56
C GLU A 85 3.26 10.74 8.78
N LEU A 86 2.03 11.19 8.73
CA LEU A 86 0.92 10.63 7.96
C LEU A 86 0.36 11.74 7.09
N GLN A 87 0.36 11.54 5.78
CA GLN A 87 -0.35 12.44 4.88
C GLN A 87 -1.81 12.01 4.81
N THR A 88 -2.72 12.90 5.20
CA THR A 88 -4.17 12.71 5.06
C THR A 88 -4.76 13.83 4.21
N ASP A 89 -6.01 13.67 3.78
CA ASP A 89 -6.76 14.73 3.08
C ASP A 89 -6.98 15.96 3.97
N ALA A 90 -6.99 15.77 5.30
CA ALA A 90 -7.10 16.83 6.29
C ALA A 90 -5.76 17.52 6.63
N GLY A 91 -4.65 17.08 6.01
CA GLY A 91 -3.31 17.62 6.23
C GLY A 91 -2.31 16.60 6.77
N ASN A 92 -1.13 17.10 7.15
CA ASN A 92 -0.04 16.29 7.70
C ASN A 92 -0.27 16.04 9.19
N VAL A 93 -0.21 14.78 9.60
CA VAL A 93 -0.37 14.34 10.98
C VAL A 93 0.96 13.82 11.48
N VAL A 94 1.45 14.40 12.58
CA VAL A 94 2.71 13.99 13.20
C VAL A 94 2.40 13.09 14.39
N PHE A 95 3.03 11.93 14.43
CA PHE A 95 3.11 11.10 15.61
C PHE A 95 4.42 11.38 16.36
N ASN A 96 4.32 11.57 17.67
CA ASN A 96 5.49 11.61 18.56
C ASN A 96 5.26 10.60 19.70
N GLY A 97 6.21 9.70 19.90
CA GLY A 97 6.09 8.67 20.93
C GLY A 97 7.40 8.04 21.31
N THR A 98 7.31 7.05 22.18
CA THR A 98 8.44 6.28 22.68
C THR A 98 8.21 4.79 22.49
N LEU A 99 9.30 4.06 22.27
CA LEU A 99 9.34 2.61 22.19
C LEU A 99 9.99 2.04 23.45
N SER A 100 9.30 1.11 24.12
CA SER A 100 9.84 0.32 25.22
C SER A 100 9.55 -1.16 24.97
N LYS A 101 10.58 -1.97 24.67
CA LYS A 101 10.54 -3.42 24.37
C LYS A 101 9.37 -3.88 23.46
N ASN A 102 8.17 -3.97 24.04
CA ASN A 102 6.93 -4.47 23.43
C ASN A 102 5.77 -3.45 23.42
N SER A 103 6.03 -2.19 23.77
CA SER A 103 5.02 -1.12 23.79
C SER A 103 5.51 0.11 23.06
N LEU A 104 4.65 0.63 22.19
CA LEU A 104 4.81 1.92 21.52
C LEU A 104 3.69 2.81 22.04
N ILE A 105 4.07 3.91 22.69
CA ILE A 105 3.12 4.87 23.26
C ILE A 105 3.45 6.25 22.70
N GLY A 106 2.44 7.00 22.29
CA GLY A 106 2.65 8.35 21.83
C GLY A 106 1.35 9.09 21.60
N THR A 107 1.49 10.23 20.93
CA THR A 107 0.38 11.11 20.63
C THR A 107 0.42 11.53 19.18
N TRP A 108 -0.76 11.83 18.66
CA TRP A 108 -0.94 12.46 17.36
C TRP A 108 -2.20 13.32 17.39
N ASN A 109 -2.38 14.11 16.34
CA ASN A 109 -3.64 14.78 16.06
C ASN A 109 -4.15 14.28 14.70
N LEU A 110 -4.98 13.24 14.73
CA LEU A 110 -5.55 12.63 13.52
C LEU A 110 -6.95 13.21 13.31
N PHE A 111 -7.21 13.82 12.15
CA PHE A 111 -8.49 14.49 11.83
C PHE A 111 -8.93 15.58 12.83
N GLY A 112 -8.00 16.33 13.41
CA GLY A 112 -8.32 17.33 14.43
C GLY A 112 -8.51 16.75 15.84
N PHE A 113 -8.35 15.43 16.02
CA PHE A 113 -8.51 14.74 17.29
C PHE A 113 -7.16 14.36 17.89
N GLU A 114 -6.76 15.10 18.92
CA GLU A 114 -5.64 14.71 19.78
C GLU A 114 -5.98 13.41 20.51
N SER A 115 -5.15 12.38 20.32
CA SER A 115 -5.39 11.04 20.85
C SER A 115 -4.11 10.42 21.41
N GLN A 116 -4.26 9.66 22.49
CA GLN A 116 -3.19 8.81 23.03
C GLN A 116 -3.18 7.51 22.25
N VAL A 117 -2.05 7.17 21.64
CA VAL A 117 -1.84 5.93 20.93
C VAL A 117 -1.09 4.97 21.83
N SER A 118 -1.60 3.76 21.98
CA SER A 118 -0.92 2.68 22.68
C SER A 118 -0.98 1.42 21.82
N LEU A 119 0.18 0.93 21.39
CA LEU A 119 0.34 -0.28 20.61
C LEU A 119 1.22 -1.26 21.35
N LYS A 120 0.91 -2.55 21.18
CA LYS A 120 1.75 -3.67 21.62
C LYS A 120 2.29 -4.42 20.42
N ARG A 121 3.46 -5.02 20.59
CA ARG A 121 4.04 -5.90 19.56
C ARG A 121 3.07 -7.03 19.25
N ALA A 122 2.83 -7.27 17.97
CA ALA A 122 1.94 -8.30 17.47
C ALA A 122 2.68 -9.27 16.53
N ALA A 123 2.18 -10.50 16.45
CA ALA A 123 2.63 -11.45 15.45
C ALA A 123 2.15 -11.00 14.06
N ALA A 124 2.96 -11.28 13.02
CA ALA A 124 2.52 -11.04 11.65
C ALA A 124 1.29 -11.90 11.34
N LYS A 125 0.17 -11.27 10.98
CA LYS A 125 -1.01 -11.99 10.47
C LYS A 125 -0.76 -12.30 8.99
N PRO A 126 -0.60 -13.57 8.60
CA PRO A 126 -0.36 -13.90 7.20
C PRO A 126 -1.53 -13.41 6.35
N LYS A 127 -1.23 -12.79 5.21
CA LYS A 127 -2.26 -12.41 4.24
C LYS A 127 -2.95 -13.69 3.73
N PRO A 128 -4.30 -13.74 3.73
CA PRO A 128 -5.06 -14.90 3.23
C PRO A 128 -5.10 -14.96 1.70
N TYR A 129 -4.21 -14.23 1.04
CA TYR A 129 -4.04 -14.17 -0.40
C TYR A 129 -2.53 -14.10 -0.74
N THR A 130 -2.17 -14.48 -1.96
CA THR A 130 -0.86 -14.24 -2.57
C THR A 130 -0.92 -13.01 -3.48
N GLN A 131 0.24 -12.48 -3.85
CA GLN A 131 0.36 -11.37 -4.78
C GLN A 131 1.26 -11.77 -5.94
N GLU A 132 0.87 -11.40 -7.14
CA GLU A 132 1.61 -11.67 -8.38
C GLU A 132 1.71 -10.37 -9.17
N GLU A 133 2.91 -10.03 -9.65
CA GLU A 133 3.07 -8.91 -10.59
C GLU A 133 2.62 -9.35 -11.98
N ILE A 134 1.77 -8.54 -12.61
CA ILE A 134 1.16 -8.79 -13.90
C ILE A 134 1.52 -7.65 -14.85
N ARG A 135 1.63 -7.96 -16.15
CA ARG A 135 1.79 -6.96 -17.22
C ARG A 135 0.63 -7.09 -18.20
N CYS A 136 -0.22 -6.07 -18.30
CA CYS A 136 -1.27 -6.00 -19.31
C CYS A 136 -0.75 -5.24 -20.54
N GLN A 137 -0.95 -5.78 -21.74
CA GLN A 137 -0.45 -5.19 -22.97
C GLN A 137 -1.60 -4.58 -23.80
N ASN A 138 -1.46 -3.32 -24.19
CA ASN A 138 -2.37 -2.61 -25.10
C ASN A 138 -1.56 -1.90 -26.18
N GLY A 139 -1.37 -2.57 -27.33
CA GLY A 139 -0.46 -2.10 -28.38
C GLY A 139 0.96 -1.96 -27.84
N ASP A 140 1.56 -0.78 -27.98
CA ASP A 140 2.91 -0.48 -27.46
C ASP A 140 2.92 -0.07 -25.97
N VAL A 141 1.75 0.03 -25.33
CA VAL A 141 1.64 0.36 -23.90
C VAL A 141 1.59 -0.91 -23.07
N THR A 142 2.47 -0.95 -22.06
CA THR A 142 2.52 -2.01 -21.05
C THR A 142 2.11 -1.43 -19.71
N LEU A 143 1.05 -1.98 -19.13
CA LEU A 143 0.53 -1.61 -17.81
C LEU A 143 1.12 -2.52 -16.73
N ALA A 144 1.68 -1.93 -15.68
CA ALA A 144 2.17 -2.65 -14.52
C ALA A 144 1.02 -2.92 -13.54
N GLY A 145 0.75 -4.18 -13.24
CA GLY A 145 -0.32 -4.61 -12.34
C GLY A 145 0.16 -5.49 -11.20
N THR A 146 -0.65 -5.55 -10.15
CA THR A 146 -0.55 -6.56 -9.10
C THR A 146 -1.88 -7.28 -8.99
N LEU A 147 -1.87 -8.61 -9.11
CA LEU A 147 -3.01 -9.47 -8.86
C LEU A 147 -2.94 -10.03 -7.45
N LEU A 148 -3.97 -9.79 -6.64
CA LEU A 148 -4.17 -10.40 -5.34
C LEU A 148 -5.05 -11.64 -5.50
N ILE A 149 -4.55 -12.81 -5.09
CA ILE A 149 -5.20 -14.10 -5.32
C ILE A 149 -5.50 -14.78 -3.98
N PRO A 150 -6.76 -15.02 -3.60
CA PRO A 150 -7.08 -15.71 -2.35
C PRO A 150 -6.40 -17.08 -2.26
N LYS A 151 -5.90 -17.46 -1.08
CA LYS A 151 -5.25 -18.76 -0.84
C LYS A 151 -6.29 -19.86 -0.62
N THR A 152 -7.15 -20.10 -1.61
CA THR A 152 -8.06 -21.25 -1.60
C THR A 152 -7.91 -22.06 -2.88
N LYS A 153 -8.43 -23.29 -2.92
CA LYS A 153 -8.26 -24.20 -4.07
C LYS A 153 -9.23 -23.92 -5.22
N ASN A 154 -10.21 -23.04 -5.02
CA ASN A 154 -11.29 -22.80 -5.97
C ASN A 154 -10.91 -21.74 -7.00
N ARG A 155 -11.60 -21.74 -8.14
CA ARG A 155 -11.58 -20.58 -9.03
C ARG A 155 -12.26 -19.39 -8.36
N HIS A 156 -11.67 -18.21 -8.48
CA HIS A 156 -12.16 -17.02 -7.81
C HIS A 156 -12.98 -16.13 -8.74
N PRO A 157 -14.07 -15.51 -8.26
CA PRO A 157 -14.53 -14.27 -8.89
C PRO A 157 -13.40 -13.23 -8.86
N ALA A 158 -13.40 -12.31 -9.81
CA ALA A 158 -12.32 -11.33 -9.92
C ALA A 158 -12.81 -9.92 -10.23
N LEU A 159 -12.06 -8.92 -9.78
CA LEU A 159 -12.30 -7.51 -10.06
C LEU A 159 -11.08 -6.88 -10.73
N VAL A 160 -11.31 -6.10 -11.79
CA VAL A 160 -10.32 -5.17 -12.34
C VAL A 160 -10.65 -3.76 -11.84
N PHE A 161 -9.67 -3.11 -11.21
CA PHE A 161 -9.83 -1.78 -10.64
C PHE A 161 -9.43 -0.70 -11.64
N LEU A 162 -10.41 0.12 -12.03
CA LEU A 162 -10.24 1.27 -12.92
C LEU A 162 -9.78 2.51 -12.16
N HIS A 163 -9.16 3.43 -12.88
CA HIS A 163 -8.70 4.69 -12.33
C HIS A 163 -9.71 5.83 -12.50
N GLY A 164 -9.65 6.79 -11.57
CA GLY A 164 -10.21 8.12 -11.73
C GLY A 164 -9.35 9.00 -12.66
N SER A 165 -9.64 10.30 -12.66
CA SER A 165 -8.87 11.30 -13.41
C SER A 165 -7.48 11.54 -12.78
N GLY A 166 -6.58 12.14 -13.56
CA GLY A 166 -5.23 12.47 -13.10
C GLY A 166 -4.22 11.32 -13.17
N ALA A 167 -3.03 11.57 -12.63
CA ALA A 167 -1.91 10.63 -12.57
C ALA A 167 -2.02 9.74 -11.32
N THR A 168 -2.66 8.59 -11.44
CA THR A 168 -2.88 7.66 -10.32
C THR A 168 -2.15 6.34 -10.51
N LYS A 169 -1.44 5.89 -9.48
CA LYS A 169 -0.82 4.55 -9.41
C LYS A 169 -1.82 3.51 -8.88
N ARG A 170 -1.44 2.23 -8.93
CA ARG A 170 -2.26 1.12 -8.41
C ARG A 170 -2.58 1.22 -6.93
N ASP A 171 -1.72 1.88 -6.15
CA ASP A 171 -1.82 1.93 -4.69
C ASP A 171 -3.10 2.60 -4.18
N VAL A 172 -3.70 3.51 -4.96
CA VAL A 172 -4.99 4.13 -4.61
C VAL A 172 -6.13 3.10 -4.48
N ASN A 173 -6.00 1.97 -5.17
CA ASN A 173 -6.97 0.87 -5.18
C ASN A 173 -6.55 -0.29 -4.26
N ARG A 174 -5.33 -0.26 -3.68
CA ARG A 174 -4.74 -1.36 -2.91
C ARG A 174 -5.62 -1.76 -1.72
N PHE A 175 -6.18 -0.77 -1.05
CA PHE A 175 -7.01 -0.98 0.12
C PHE A 175 -8.24 -1.84 -0.21
N LEU A 176 -9.05 -1.41 -1.18
CA LEU A 176 -10.24 -2.16 -1.59
C LEU A 176 -9.85 -3.53 -2.18
N ALA A 177 -8.76 -3.61 -2.94
CA ALA A 177 -8.25 -4.87 -3.45
C ALA A 177 -7.88 -5.86 -2.33
N ASP A 178 -7.20 -5.41 -1.27
CA ASP A 178 -6.93 -6.23 -0.07
C ASP A 178 -8.23 -6.71 0.58
N HIS A 179 -9.21 -5.81 0.74
CA HIS A 179 -10.51 -6.16 1.31
C HIS A 179 -11.20 -7.28 0.51
N PHE A 180 -11.30 -7.14 -0.81
CA PHE A 180 -11.93 -8.14 -1.68
C PHE A 180 -11.15 -9.46 -1.70
N ALA A 181 -9.81 -9.42 -1.75
CA ALA A 181 -8.97 -10.61 -1.71
C ALA A 181 -9.13 -11.40 -0.41
N ARG A 182 -9.26 -10.72 0.73
CA ARG A 182 -9.58 -11.35 2.02
C ARG A 182 -10.96 -11.98 2.06
N LYS A 183 -11.89 -11.51 1.23
CA LYS A 183 -13.26 -12.04 1.08
C LYS A 183 -13.38 -13.09 -0.03
N GLY A 184 -12.26 -13.54 -0.60
CA GLY A 184 -12.25 -14.61 -1.61
C GLY A 184 -12.46 -14.15 -3.05
N VAL A 185 -12.38 -12.85 -3.31
CA VAL A 185 -12.47 -12.25 -4.66
C VAL A 185 -11.08 -11.81 -5.11
N ALA A 186 -10.57 -12.36 -6.21
CA ALA A 186 -9.29 -11.92 -6.76
C ALA A 186 -9.37 -10.45 -7.21
N ALA A 187 -8.30 -9.69 -7.02
CA ALA A 187 -8.30 -8.26 -7.30
C ALA A 187 -7.07 -7.88 -8.14
N LEU A 188 -7.29 -7.40 -9.36
CA LEU A 188 -6.27 -6.85 -10.22
C LEU A 188 -6.30 -5.32 -10.14
N ILE A 189 -5.24 -4.77 -9.56
CA ILE A 189 -4.97 -3.32 -9.57
C ILE A 189 -3.79 -3.06 -10.51
N PHE A 190 -3.79 -1.94 -11.21
CA PHE A 190 -2.70 -1.58 -12.12
C PHE A 190 -2.34 -0.11 -12.01
N ASP A 191 -1.16 0.26 -12.49
CA ASP A 191 -0.73 1.64 -12.61
C ASP A 191 -1.33 2.21 -13.90
N LYS A 192 -1.94 3.39 -13.83
CA LYS A 192 -2.49 4.06 -15.00
C LYS A 192 -1.39 4.25 -16.04
N ARG A 193 -1.72 4.17 -17.32
CA ARG A 193 -0.84 4.53 -18.44
C ARG A 193 0.02 5.77 -18.13
N GLY A 194 1.32 5.69 -18.34
CA GLY A 194 2.26 6.78 -18.07
C GLY A 194 2.42 7.16 -16.60
N THR A 195 2.07 6.26 -15.66
CA THR A 195 2.30 6.44 -14.23
C THR A 195 2.92 5.18 -13.63
N GLY A 196 3.55 5.32 -12.45
CA GLY A 196 4.13 4.19 -11.75
C GLY A 196 5.17 3.46 -12.62
N SER A 197 4.95 2.17 -12.83
CA SER A 197 5.79 1.34 -13.71
C SER A 197 5.13 1.01 -15.06
N SER A 198 4.02 1.69 -15.41
CA SER A 198 3.37 1.59 -16.71
C SER A 198 4.00 2.55 -17.72
N THR A 199 4.09 2.11 -18.97
CA THR A 199 4.59 2.95 -20.09
C THR A 199 3.48 3.86 -20.64
N GLY A 200 3.81 4.69 -21.63
CA GLY A 200 2.87 5.59 -22.31
C GLY A 200 2.68 6.95 -21.63
N ASN A 201 1.62 7.67 -21.99
CA ASN A 201 1.34 9.01 -21.49
C ASN A 201 -0.17 9.24 -21.31
N TRP A 202 -0.66 9.28 -20.07
CA TRP A 202 -2.09 9.50 -19.81
C TRP A 202 -2.61 10.87 -20.24
N ARG A 203 -1.74 11.89 -20.40
CA ARG A 203 -2.17 13.24 -20.82
C ARG A 203 -2.54 13.30 -22.29
N GLN A 204 -2.06 12.34 -23.08
CA GLN A 204 -2.31 12.22 -24.51
C GLN A 204 -3.35 11.13 -24.82
N SER A 205 -3.92 10.50 -23.79
CA SER A 205 -4.86 9.41 -23.95
C SER A 205 -6.30 9.84 -23.70
N ASP A 206 -7.20 9.28 -24.51
CA ASP A 206 -8.64 9.45 -24.38
C ASP A 206 -9.28 8.33 -23.55
N PHE A 207 -10.60 8.34 -23.41
CA PHE A 207 -11.30 7.28 -22.67
C PHE A 207 -11.27 5.92 -23.39
N ASN A 208 -11.10 5.88 -24.72
CA ASN A 208 -10.98 4.64 -25.47
C ASN A 208 -9.63 3.95 -25.21
N ASP A 209 -8.54 4.71 -25.12
CA ASP A 209 -7.23 4.21 -24.69
C ASP A 209 -7.32 3.59 -23.29
N LEU A 210 -7.93 4.30 -22.33
CA LEU A 210 -8.07 3.84 -20.96
C LEU A 210 -9.01 2.62 -20.85
N ALA A 211 -10.02 2.52 -21.71
CA ALA A 211 -10.89 1.36 -21.80
C ALA A 211 -10.15 0.15 -22.37
N ARG A 212 -9.37 0.31 -23.44
CA ARG A 212 -8.52 -0.75 -23.99
C ARG A 212 -7.45 -1.22 -23.00
N ASP A 213 -6.91 -0.30 -22.21
CA ASP A 213 -6.01 -0.61 -21.10
C ASP A 213 -6.67 -1.57 -20.10
N ALA A 214 -7.85 -1.22 -19.61
CA ALA A 214 -8.58 -2.08 -18.69
C ALA A 214 -9.04 -3.40 -19.32
N ALA A 215 -9.49 -3.38 -20.57
CA ALA A 215 -9.88 -4.58 -21.31
C ALA A 215 -8.70 -5.55 -21.44
N SER A 216 -7.48 -5.06 -21.68
CA SER A 216 -6.29 -5.92 -21.72
C SER A 216 -6.03 -6.63 -20.38
N CYS A 217 -6.32 -5.97 -19.26
CA CYS A 217 -6.22 -6.58 -17.93
C CYS A 217 -7.35 -7.59 -17.67
N VAL A 218 -8.56 -7.34 -18.17
CA VAL A 218 -9.68 -8.30 -18.14
C VAL A 218 -9.31 -9.57 -18.92
N GLU A 219 -8.72 -9.44 -20.11
CA GLU A 219 -8.30 -10.58 -20.93
C GLU A 219 -7.25 -11.45 -20.24
N ILE A 220 -6.32 -10.86 -19.48
CA ILE A 220 -5.40 -11.65 -18.66
C ILE A 220 -6.15 -12.52 -17.67
N LEU A 221 -7.12 -11.96 -16.93
CA LEU A 221 -7.89 -12.72 -15.94
C LEU A 221 -8.72 -13.85 -16.57
N LYS A 222 -9.29 -13.62 -17.76
CA LYS A 222 -10.04 -14.67 -18.49
C LYS A 222 -9.21 -15.89 -18.85
N ASN A 223 -7.93 -15.68 -19.12
CA ASN A 223 -7.00 -16.74 -19.52
C ASN A 223 -6.37 -17.49 -18.32
N ARG A 224 -6.70 -17.10 -17.09
CA ARG A 224 -6.17 -17.77 -15.90
C ARG A 224 -7.02 -18.96 -15.47
N LYS A 225 -6.34 -20.00 -14.97
CA LYS A 225 -6.99 -21.25 -14.50
C LYS A 225 -7.57 -21.14 -13.09
N ASP A 226 -7.08 -20.20 -12.30
CA ASP A 226 -7.49 -19.89 -10.91
C ASP A 226 -8.59 -18.81 -10.86
N ILE A 227 -9.02 -18.25 -12.00
CA ILE A 227 -10.12 -17.28 -12.09
C ILE A 227 -11.35 -17.90 -12.73
N ASN A 228 -12.53 -17.59 -12.19
CA ASN A 228 -13.80 -17.93 -12.81
C ASN A 228 -14.16 -16.85 -13.84
N LYS A 229 -13.93 -17.14 -15.12
CA LYS A 229 -14.19 -16.20 -16.22
C LYS A 229 -15.64 -15.68 -16.31
N ARG A 230 -16.61 -16.39 -15.73
CA ARG A 230 -18.03 -15.95 -15.69
C ARG A 230 -18.33 -14.96 -14.55
N GLN A 231 -17.36 -14.67 -13.71
CA GLN A 231 -17.51 -13.81 -12.52
C GLN A 231 -16.39 -12.76 -12.47
N ILE A 232 -16.02 -12.21 -13.63
CA ILE A 232 -15.10 -11.07 -13.72
C ILE A 232 -15.96 -9.80 -13.76
N GLY A 233 -15.68 -8.87 -12.85
CA GLY A 233 -16.32 -7.56 -12.80
C GLY A 233 -15.33 -6.40 -12.84
N LEU A 234 -15.87 -5.19 -12.96
CA LEU A 234 -15.11 -3.94 -12.91
C LEU A 234 -15.48 -3.17 -11.64
N ILE A 235 -14.53 -2.42 -11.10
CA ILE A 235 -14.79 -1.44 -10.05
C ILE A 235 -13.98 -0.17 -10.31
N GLY A 236 -14.57 1.00 -10.10
CA GLY A 236 -13.83 2.25 -10.20
C GLY A 236 -14.61 3.44 -9.66
N ALA A 237 -13.90 4.55 -9.48
CA ALA A 237 -14.49 5.81 -9.07
C ALA A 237 -14.30 6.96 -10.08
N SER A 238 -15.22 7.93 -10.06
CA SER A 238 -15.16 9.18 -10.83
C SER A 238 -15.05 8.95 -12.36
N GLN A 239 -13.91 9.23 -12.99
CA GLN A 239 -13.67 9.05 -14.44
C GLN A 239 -13.98 7.63 -14.93
N SER A 240 -13.89 6.62 -14.06
CA SER A 240 -14.23 5.24 -14.43
C SER A 240 -15.69 5.07 -14.86
N GLY A 241 -16.60 5.97 -14.46
CA GLY A 241 -17.99 5.96 -14.91
C GLY A 241 -18.14 6.08 -16.42
N TRP A 242 -17.19 6.76 -17.09
CA TRP A 242 -17.14 6.89 -18.55
C TRP A 242 -16.32 5.78 -19.21
N VAL A 243 -15.26 5.32 -18.55
CA VAL A 243 -14.35 4.30 -19.09
C VAL A 243 -15.00 2.92 -19.07
N ALA A 244 -15.69 2.55 -18.00
CA ALA A 244 -16.18 1.19 -17.84
C ALA A 244 -17.27 0.79 -18.84
N PRO A 245 -18.26 1.63 -19.23
CA PRO A 245 -19.18 1.29 -20.32
C PRO A 245 -18.45 0.96 -21.62
N LEU A 246 -17.36 1.66 -21.93
CA LEU A 246 -16.53 1.36 -23.09
C LEU A 246 -15.85 -0.01 -22.94
N VAL A 247 -15.34 -0.35 -21.74
CA VAL A 247 -14.81 -1.70 -21.46
C VAL A 247 -15.90 -2.77 -21.66
N LEU A 248 -17.11 -2.55 -21.16
CA LEU A 248 -18.23 -3.48 -21.32
C LEU A 248 -18.60 -3.69 -22.80
N SER A 249 -18.48 -2.65 -23.63
CA SER A 249 -18.70 -2.76 -25.09
C SER A 249 -17.62 -3.60 -25.79
N MET A 250 -16.39 -3.60 -25.26
CA MET A 250 -15.24 -4.37 -25.80
C MET A 250 -15.15 -5.78 -25.21
N SER A 251 -15.74 -6.01 -24.03
CA SER A 251 -15.68 -7.26 -23.27
C SER A 251 -17.08 -7.59 -22.71
N PRO A 252 -18.02 -8.04 -23.56
CA PRO A 252 -19.42 -8.22 -23.19
C PRO A 252 -19.68 -9.35 -22.17
N ASP A 253 -18.66 -10.17 -21.90
CA ASP A 253 -18.66 -11.25 -20.92
C ASP A 253 -18.18 -10.81 -19.52
N VAL A 254 -17.83 -9.54 -19.33
CA VAL A 254 -17.72 -8.93 -17.99
C VAL A 254 -19.10 -8.97 -17.32
N ALA A 255 -19.17 -9.57 -16.14
CA ALA A 255 -20.43 -9.93 -15.49
C ALA A 255 -21.14 -8.75 -14.82
N PHE A 256 -20.39 -7.77 -14.31
CA PHE A 256 -20.96 -6.61 -13.60
C PHE A 256 -19.94 -5.46 -13.48
N MET A 257 -20.45 -4.28 -13.10
CA MET A 257 -19.65 -3.11 -12.75
C MET A 257 -20.09 -2.53 -11.40
N ILE A 258 -19.13 -2.13 -10.58
CA ILE A 258 -19.32 -1.32 -9.37
C ILE A 258 -18.86 0.11 -9.68
N ASN A 259 -19.82 1.04 -9.78
CA ASN A 259 -19.55 2.45 -10.02
C ASN A 259 -19.57 3.24 -8.71
N VAL A 260 -18.47 3.91 -8.37
CA VAL A 260 -18.34 4.72 -7.16
C VAL A 260 -18.24 6.20 -7.54
N SER A 261 -19.37 6.91 -7.45
CA SER A 261 -19.42 8.36 -7.73
C SER A 261 -18.92 8.75 -9.14
N GLY A 262 -19.05 7.85 -10.12
CA GLY A 262 -18.83 8.16 -11.54
C GLY A 262 -20.15 8.48 -12.23
N THR A 263 -20.14 9.43 -13.15
CA THR A 263 -21.29 9.65 -14.03
C THR A 263 -21.45 8.45 -14.94
N PHE A 264 -22.66 7.88 -14.97
CA PHE A 264 -23.04 6.84 -15.89
C PHE A 264 -23.96 7.51 -16.93
N ILE A 265 -23.58 7.44 -18.20
CA ILE A 265 -24.34 8.02 -19.33
C ILE A 265 -24.59 6.90 -20.33
#